data_AF-A0A133VJR4-F1
#
_entry.id   AF-A0A133VJR4-F1
#
_cell.length_a   1.000
_cell.length_b   1.000
_cell.length_c   1.000
_cell.angle_alpha   90.00
_cell.angle_beta   90.00
_cell.angle_gamma   90.00
#
_symmetry.space_group_name_H-M   'P 1'
#
loop_
_entity.id
_entity.type
_entity.pdbx_description
1 polymer ?
#
loop_
_entity_poly.entity_id
_entity_poly.type
_entity_poly.pdbx_seq_one_letter_code
_entity_poly.pdbx_strand_id
1 'polypeptide(L)'
;MGGRYFFKYYFQNEELFEEFSEYYDRFGYRFEVGKDELEDLVEKLESHGYSVKIVEEDEISEYTVVIDKFEKHSDLLKKAVDSLEMEVEKALVMRDKVAKEEALGRGREPDDKWINHLGI
;
A
#
# COMPACT_ATOMS: atom_id res chain seq x y z
N MET A 1 -4.76 -4.30 -7.54
CA MET A 1 -6.22 -4.02 -7.74
C MET A 1 -6.44 -3.42 -9.11
N GLY A 2 -7.40 -3.92 -9.90
CA GLY A 2 -7.75 -3.31 -11.20
C GLY A 2 -6.62 -3.29 -12.24
N GLY A 3 -5.67 -4.23 -12.17
CA GLY A 3 -4.52 -4.29 -13.07
C GLY A 3 -3.42 -3.26 -12.80
N ARG A 4 -3.43 -2.64 -11.61
CA ARG A 4 -2.44 -1.66 -11.18
C ARG A 4 -1.74 -2.09 -9.89
N TYR A 5 -0.50 -1.64 -9.77
CA TYR A 5 0.38 -1.84 -8.62
C TYR A 5 0.57 -0.51 -7.88
N PHE A 6 0.66 -0.59 -6.56
CA PHE A 6 0.78 0.58 -5.70
C PHE A 6 1.92 0.39 -4.71
N PHE A 7 2.68 1.46 -4.47
CA PHE A 7 3.63 1.50 -3.37
C PHE A 7 3.74 2.89 -2.76
N LYS A 8 4.19 2.94 -1.50
CA LYS A 8 4.42 4.19 -0.79
C LYS A 8 5.85 4.25 -0.29
N TYR A 9 6.62 5.16 -0.86
CA TYR A 9 8.01 5.37 -0.48
C TYR A 9 8.36 6.86 -0.53
N TYR A 10 9.17 7.32 0.42
CA TYR A 10 9.67 8.69 0.45
C TYR A 10 11.13 8.68 0.04
N PHE A 11 11.39 8.96 -1.24
CA PHE A 11 12.74 9.12 -1.75
C PHE A 11 13.42 10.32 -1.07
N GLN A 12 14.65 10.11 -0.58
CA GLN A 12 15.46 11.18 0.02
C GLN A 12 16.25 11.96 -1.05
N ASN A 13 16.42 11.37 -2.23
CA ASN A 13 17.05 12.00 -3.38
C ASN A 13 15.95 12.60 -4.28
N GLU A 14 16.03 13.91 -4.52
CA GLU A 14 15.08 14.64 -5.36
C GLU A 14 15.15 14.20 -6.83
N GLU A 15 16.35 13.92 -7.36
CA GLU A 15 16.54 13.43 -8.74
C GLU A 15 15.84 12.09 -8.93
N LEU A 16 15.94 11.21 -7.92
CA LEU A 16 15.30 9.91 -7.93
C LEU A 16 13.77 10.04 -7.84
N PHE A 17 13.27 10.97 -7.02
CA PHE A 17 11.83 11.25 -6.98
C PHE A 17 11.34 11.77 -8.34
N GLU A 18 12.08 12.68 -8.97
CA GLU A 18 11.74 13.26 -10.27
C GLU A 18 11.65 12.18 -11.35
N GLU A 19 12.57 11.20 -11.35
CA GLU A 19 12.57 10.05 -12.26
C GLU A 19 11.28 9.21 -12.17
N PHE A 20 10.71 9.03 -10.97
CA PHE A 20 9.47 8.26 -10.78
C PHE A 20 8.21 9.13 -10.68
N SER A 21 8.35 10.45 -10.86
CA SER A 21 7.27 11.41 -10.57
C SER A 21 6.03 11.24 -11.46
N GLU A 22 6.20 10.65 -12.65
CA GLU A 22 5.09 10.33 -13.56
C GLU A 22 4.11 9.32 -12.97
N TYR A 23 4.58 8.42 -12.10
CA TYR A 23 3.77 7.43 -11.41
C TYR A 23 3.18 7.95 -10.10
N TYR A 24 3.54 9.16 -9.66
CA TYR A 24 3.16 9.66 -8.34
C TYR A 24 1.77 10.31 -8.32
N ASP A 25 0.82 9.67 -7.63
CA ASP A 25 -0.47 10.25 -7.32
C ASP A 25 -0.36 11.18 -6.10
N ARG A 26 -0.48 12.49 -6.37
CA ARG A 26 -0.45 13.54 -5.35
C ARG A 26 -1.66 13.53 -4.42
N PHE A 27 -2.79 12.95 -4.83
CA PHE A 27 -3.99 12.87 -4.00
C PHE A 27 -3.94 11.68 -3.04
N GLY A 28 -3.51 10.52 -3.54
CA GLY A 28 -3.28 9.30 -2.75
C GLY A 28 -1.96 9.28 -1.97
N TYR A 29 -1.03 10.19 -2.27
CA TYR A 29 0.33 10.22 -1.71
C TYR A 29 1.05 8.88 -1.87
N ARG A 30 0.94 8.29 -3.06
CA ARG A 30 1.46 6.96 -3.41
C ARG A 30 1.85 6.92 -4.88
N PHE A 31 2.63 5.92 -5.24
CA PHE A 31 2.92 5.62 -6.63
C PHE A 31 1.90 4.61 -7.16
N GLU A 32 1.46 4.80 -8.39
CA GLU A 32 0.51 3.96 -9.09
C GLU A 32 1.09 3.61 -10.47
N VAL A 33 1.23 2.32 -10.74
CA VAL A 33 1.96 1.81 -11.91
C VAL A 33 1.08 0.81 -12.64
N GLY A 34 0.97 0.97 -13.96
CA GLY A 34 0.28 0.01 -14.80
C GLY A 34 1.03 -1.33 -14.84
N LYS A 35 0.30 -2.43 -15.02
CA LYS A 35 0.93 -3.77 -15.14
C LYS A 35 1.99 -3.84 -16.24
N ASP A 36 1.76 -3.17 -17.37
CA ASP A 36 2.67 -3.16 -18.52
C ASP A 36 3.96 -2.34 -18.27
N GLU A 37 3.98 -1.51 -17.23
CA GLU A 37 5.11 -0.63 -16.86
C GLU A 37 5.84 -1.12 -15.60
N LEU A 38 5.31 -2.17 -14.96
CA LEU A 38 5.82 -2.64 -13.67
C LEU A 38 7.25 -3.15 -13.77
N GLU A 39 7.55 -3.94 -14.81
CA GLU A 39 8.87 -4.55 -15.01
C GLU A 39 9.95 -3.46 -15.13
N ASP A 40 9.74 -2.48 -16.02
CA ASP A 40 10.64 -1.34 -16.21
C ASP A 40 10.84 -0.53 -14.92
N LEU A 41 9.77 -0.29 -14.16
CA LEU A 41 9.85 0.41 -12.88
C LEU A 41 10.67 -0.38 -11.84
N VAL A 42 10.46 -1.69 -11.76
CA VAL A 42 11.21 -2.57 -10.86
C VAL A 42 12.69 -2.56 -11.21
N GLU A 43 13.04 -2.73 -12.48
CA GLU A 43 14.44 -2.68 -12.93
C GLU A 43 15.13 -1.37 -12.57
N LYS A 44 14.45 -0.23 -12.77
CA LYS A 44 14.97 1.09 -12.37
C LYS A 44 15.20 1.17 -10.87
N LEU A 45 14.23 0.76 -10.05
CA LEU A 45 14.37 0.74 -8.60
C LEU A 45 15.55 -0.14 -8.15
N GLU A 46 15.69 -1.33 -8.72
CA GLU A 46 16.80 -2.22 -8.40
C GLU A 46 18.16 -1.64 -8.82
N SER A 47 18.23 -0.93 -9.96
CA SER A 47 19.44 -0.23 -10.41
C SER A 47 19.91 0.86 -9.44
N HIS A 48 18.97 1.45 -8.69
CA HIS A 48 19.22 2.42 -7.62
C HIS A 48 19.44 1.76 -6.24
N GLY A 49 19.52 0.42 -6.18
CA GLY A 49 19.85 -0.34 -4.97
C GLY A 49 18.66 -0.67 -4.07
N TYR A 50 17.42 -0.50 -4.56
CA TYR A 50 16.24 -0.97 -3.84
C TYR A 50 16.02 -2.47 -4.04
N SER A 51 15.40 -3.12 -3.05
CA SER A 51 14.87 -4.47 -3.20
C SER A 51 13.35 -4.36 -3.27
N VAL A 52 12.78 -4.87 -4.36
CA VAL A 52 11.33 -4.81 -4.60
C VAL A 52 10.74 -6.20 -4.37
N LYS A 53 9.68 -6.27 -3.56
CA LYS A 53 8.82 -7.45 -3.46
C LYS A 53 7.47 -7.11 -4.08
N ILE A 54 7.12 -7.80 -5.15
CA ILE A 54 5.75 -7.75 -5.69
C ILE A 54 4.83 -8.54 -4.76
N VAL A 55 3.67 -7.94 -4.46
CA VAL A 55 2.60 -8.54 -3.67
C VAL A 55 1.42 -8.69 -4.61
N GLU A 56 1.06 -9.94 -4.89
CA GLU A 56 -0.09 -10.23 -5.74
C GLU A 56 -1.41 -10.12 -4.97
N GLU A 57 -2.52 -10.14 -5.70
CA GLU A 57 -3.85 -9.88 -5.17
C GLU A 57 -4.24 -10.80 -3.99
N ASP A 58 -3.91 -12.08 -4.09
CA ASP A 58 -4.15 -13.09 -3.06
C ASP A 58 -3.30 -12.90 -1.79
N GLU A 59 -2.18 -12.19 -1.89
CA GLU A 59 -1.30 -11.87 -0.76
C GLU A 59 -1.67 -10.55 -0.04
N ILE A 60 -2.57 -9.73 -0.59
CA ILE A 60 -2.91 -8.40 -0.02
C ILE A 60 -3.43 -8.52 1.41
N SER A 61 -4.17 -9.58 1.71
CA SER A 61 -4.69 -9.87 3.06
C SER A 61 -3.56 -9.99 4.10
N GLU A 62 -2.37 -10.47 3.71
CA GLU A 62 -1.21 -10.60 4.59
C GLU A 62 -0.66 -9.25 5.06
N TYR A 63 -1.00 -8.15 4.39
CA TYR A 63 -0.57 -6.79 4.71
C TYR A 63 -1.74 -5.92 5.22
N THR A 64 -2.93 -6.50 5.33
CA THR A 64 -4.14 -5.75 5.66
C THR A 64 -4.42 -5.75 7.16
N VAL A 65 -4.87 -4.62 7.69
CA VAL A 65 -5.41 -4.48 9.06
C VAL A 65 -6.75 -3.78 9.01
N VAL A 66 -7.73 -4.31 9.74
CA VAL A 66 -9.04 -3.68 9.92
C VAL A 66 -9.04 -2.90 11.24
N ILE A 67 -9.51 -1.66 11.18
CA ILE A 67 -9.60 -0.74 12.33
C ILE A 67 -11.00 -0.14 12.44
N ASP A 68 -11.35 0.37 13.63
CA ASP A 68 -12.50 1.25 13.80
C ASP A 68 -12.21 2.61 13.15
N LYS A 69 -13.13 3.08 12.30
CA LYS A 69 -12.92 4.32 11.53
C LYS A 69 -13.14 5.60 12.35
N PHE A 70 -13.75 5.51 13.52
CA PHE A 70 -14.03 6.67 14.38
C PHE A 70 -12.91 6.92 15.41
N GLU A 71 -12.05 5.93 15.64
CA GLU A 71 -10.85 6.12 16.45
C GLU A 71 -9.78 6.93 15.72
N LYS A 72 -8.88 7.60 16.44
CA LYS A 72 -7.83 8.42 15.83
C LYS A 72 -6.74 7.56 15.20
N HIS A 73 -6.70 7.42 13.88
CA HIS A 73 -5.77 6.52 13.16
C HIS A 73 -4.89 7.21 12.09
N SER A 74 -4.68 8.52 12.20
CA SER A 74 -3.94 9.28 11.17
C SER A 74 -2.48 8.87 11.01
N ASP A 75 -1.86 8.31 12.05
CA ASP A 75 -0.52 7.72 12.01
C ASP A 75 -0.48 6.40 11.22
N LEU A 76 -1.55 5.60 11.26
CA LEU A 76 -1.67 4.37 10.48
C LEU A 76 -1.87 4.68 8.98
N LEU A 77 -2.66 5.70 8.64
CA LEU A 77 -2.86 6.13 7.25
C LEU A 77 -1.56 6.54 6.56
N LYS A 78 -0.60 7.12 7.30
CA LYS A 78 0.72 7.45 6.76
C LYS A 78 1.51 6.21 6.35
N LYS A 79 1.23 5.06 6.97
CA LYS A 79 1.88 3.78 6.71
C LYS A 79 1.07 2.86 5.77
N ALA A 80 -0.16 3.23 5.45
CA ALA A 80 -1.01 2.53 4.50
C ALA A 80 -0.73 2.99 3.06
N VAL A 81 -0.65 2.04 2.14
CA VAL A 81 -0.60 2.25 0.69
C VAL A 81 -2.01 2.48 0.14
N ASP A 82 -2.99 1.80 0.71
CA ASP A 82 -4.39 1.96 0.34
C ASP A 82 -5.30 1.77 1.55
N SER A 83 -6.54 2.24 1.41
CA SER A 83 -7.58 2.00 2.42
C SER A 83 -8.95 1.86 1.80
N LEU A 84 -9.74 0.97 2.38
CA LEU A 84 -11.11 0.69 1.99
C LEU A 84 -12.04 0.95 3.18
N GLU A 85 -13.04 1.81 2.99
CA GLU A 85 -13.96 2.18 4.06
C GLU A 85 -15.26 1.37 4.02
N MET A 86 -15.73 0.99 5.22
CA MET A 86 -17.06 0.45 5.45
C MET A 86 -17.85 1.34 6.43
N GLU A 87 -19.06 0.93 6.76
CA GLU A 87 -20.00 1.71 7.57
C GLU A 87 -19.45 2.13 8.93
N VAL A 88 -18.64 1.28 9.59
CA VAL A 88 -18.04 1.57 10.90
C VAL A 88 -16.56 1.20 11.00
N GLU A 89 -16.05 0.44 10.03
CA GLU A 89 -14.68 -0.07 10.01
C GLU A 89 -13.95 0.44 8.76
N LYS A 90 -12.63 0.32 8.75
CA LYS A 90 -11.77 0.61 7.61
C LYS A 90 -10.68 -0.46 7.52
N ALA A 91 -10.46 -1.01 6.33
CA ALA A 91 -9.28 -1.83 6.05
C ALA A 91 -8.15 -0.94 5.54
N LEU A 92 -6.95 -1.17 6.05
CA LEU A 92 -5.72 -0.50 5.65
C LEU A 92 -4.76 -1.54 5.06
N VAL A 93 -4.35 -1.35 3.81
CA VAL A 93 -3.28 -2.14 3.19
C VAL A 93 -1.96 -1.47 3.57
N MET A 94 -1.21 -2.10 4.47
CA MET A 94 0.01 -1.54 5.03
C MET A 94 1.18 -1.69 4.06
N ARG A 95 2.09 -0.72 4.04
CA ARG A 95 3.24 -0.70 3.10
C ARG A 95 4.23 -1.85 3.29
N ASP A 96 4.25 -2.45 4.48
CA ASP A 96 5.16 -3.53 4.85
C ASP A 96 4.59 -4.30 6.06
N LYS A 97 5.17 -5.50 6.34
CA LYS A 97 4.72 -6.35 7.46
C LYS A 97 4.99 -5.73 8.83
N VAL A 98 6.00 -4.87 8.97
CA VAL A 98 6.30 -4.19 10.25
C VAL A 98 5.18 -3.20 10.58
N ALA A 99 4.74 -2.42 9.60
CA ALA A 99 3.63 -1.50 9.74
C ALA A 99 2.31 -2.23 10.02
N LYS A 100 2.08 -3.41 9.44
CA LYS A 100 0.96 -4.29 9.81
C LYS A 100 1.02 -4.69 11.28
N GLU A 101 2.14 -5.25 11.75
CA GLU A 101 2.29 -5.68 13.14
C GLU A 101 2.04 -4.53 14.13
N GLU A 102 2.56 -3.34 13.84
CA GLU A 102 2.30 -2.14 14.65
C GLU A 102 0.81 -1.74 14.65
N ALA A 103 0.14 -1.85 13.51
CA ALA A 103 -1.28 -1.52 13.37
C ALA A 103 -2.21 -2.55 14.03
N LEU A 104 -1.81 -3.83 14.08
CA LEU A 104 -2.58 -4.90 14.75
C LEU A 104 -2.75 -4.67 16.24
N GLY A 105 -1.85 -3.93 16.90
CA GLY A 105 -2.04 -3.51 18.29
C GLY A 105 -3.27 -2.61 18.52
N ARG A 106 -3.90 -2.13 17.44
CA ARG A 106 -5.04 -1.19 17.43
C ARG A 106 -6.16 -1.64 16.48
N GLY A 107 -6.07 -2.86 15.97
CA GLY A 107 -6.96 -3.38 14.95
C GLY A 107 -7.03 -4.89 15.02
N ARG A 108 -7.38 -5.50 13.89
CA ARG A 108 -7.48 -6.94 13.75
C ARG A 108 -7.11 -7.38 12.35
N GLU A 109 -6.83 -8.66 12.21
CA GLU A 109 -6.72 -9.27 10.88
C GLU A 109 -8.06 -9.19 10.12
N PRO A 110 -8.01 -9.05 8.79
CA PRO A 110 -9.22 -9.11 7.97
C PRO A 110 -9.86 -10.50 8.11
N ASP A 111 -11.19 -10.51 8.17
CA ASP A 111 -12.00 -11.71 8.07
C ASP A 111 -12.50 -11.89 6.64
N ASP A 112 -13.21 -13.00 6.37
CA ASP A 112 -13.79 -13.30 5.06
C ASP A 112 -14.63 -12.14 4.50
N LYS A 113 -15.34 -11.38 5.37
CA LYS A 113 -16.16 -10.24 4.94
C LYS A 113 -15.27 -9.16 4.30
N TRP A 114 -14.12 -8.88 4.88
CA TRP A 114 -13.16 -7.90 4.35
C TRP A 114 -12.39 -8.40 3.13
N ILE A 115 -11.95 -9.67 3.17
CA ILE A 115 -11.28 -10.34 2.04
C ILE A 115 -12.16 -10.24 0.79
N ASN A 116 -13.43 -10.63 0.89
CA ASN A 116 -14.38 -10.51 -0.22
C ASN A 116 -14.56 -9.07 -0.72
N HIS A 117 -14.48 -8.06 0.14
CA HIS A 117 -14.64 -6.65 -0.26
C HIS A 117 -13.41 -6.08 -0.96
N LEU A 118 -12.22 -6.61 -0.66
CA LEU A 118 -10.98 -6.27 -1.37
C LEU A 118 -10.95 -6.86 -2.79
N GLY A 119 -11.86 -7.78 -3.10
CA GLY A 119 -11.92 -8.47 -4.38
C GLY A 119 -10.87 -9.59 -4.51
N ILE A 120 -10.42 -10.13 -3.38
CA ILE A 120 -9.34 -11.13 -3.28
C ILE A 120 -9.88 -12.48 -2.80
#